data_AF-A9GX01-F1
#
_entry.id   AF-A9GX01-F1
#
_cell.length_a   1.000
_cell.length_b   1.000
_cell.length_c   1.000
_cell.angle_alpha   90.00
_cell.angle_beta   90.00
_cell.angle_gamma   90.00
#
_symmetry.space_group_name_H-M   'P 1'
#
loop_
_entity.id
_entity.type
_entity.pdbx_description
1 polymer ?
#
loop_
_entity_poly.entity_id
_entity_poly.type
_entity_poly.pdbx_seq_one_letter_code
_entity_poly.pdbx_strand_id
1 'polypeptide(L)'
;MRRQALIALATLSLLGAACGSDPGFEGAKAPRVEAARNADGSIDDRSMCDWKGKEDRETSETAGPGAIQPNVRRVWQIVGTGDDRQRALVCREIDTNFDGVKDVVRKYNDKGESLHEESDSNYDGRIDTWLTFAGGRLAEVKVDTDRDGNPDEWKYYSGGKLARIKRDTNRDGKPDVWEIYRMGRLERMGVDVDGDERVDRWDHDNELKRRLEDDERKKEEEATAAAAKKAAEDQAAADKANEAVDDSGSAAPSSDKKK
;
A
#
# COMPACT_ATOMS: atom_id res chain seq x y z
N MET A 1 2.55 38.28 -26.48
CA MET A 1 1.10 38.45 -26.24
C MET A 1 0.52 37.11 -25.80
N ARG A 2 -0.30 37.18 -24.76
CA ARG A 2 -0.98 36.13 -23.99
C ARG A 2 -1.51 34.94 -24.80
N ARG A 3 -1.42 33.74 -24.21
CA ARG A 3 -2.59 32.98 -23.70
C ARG A 3 -2.10 31.83 -22.81
N GLN A 4 -2.31 31.98 -21.50
CA GLN A 4 -2.24 30.92 -20.52
C GLN A 4 -3.50 30.05 -20.67
N ALA A 5 -3.35 28.74 -20.73
CA ALA A 5 -4.45 27.79 -20.62
C ALA A 5 -4.49 27.25 -19.18
N LEU A 6 -5.49 27.69 -18.42
CA LEU A 6 -5.88 27.11 -17.14
C LEU A 6 -6.54 25.76 -17.41
N ILE A 7 -5.96 24.67 -16.88
CA ILE A 7 -6.64 23.37 -16.81
C ILE A 7 -7.34 23.32 -15.45
N ALA A 8 -8.67 23.42 -15.48
CA ALA A 8 -9.52 23.28 -14.32
C ALA A 8 -9.58 21.80 -13.88
N LEU A 9 -9.32 21.54 -12.59
CA LEU A 9 -9.63 20.26 -11.96
C LEU A 9 -11.15 20.08 -11.90
N ALA A 10 -11.66 18.99 -12.48
CA ALA A 10 -13.02 18.53 -12.27
C ALA A 10 -13.09 17.77 -10.94
N THR A 11 -13.71 18.39 -9.93
CA THR A 11 -14.11 17.72 -8.69
C THR A 11 -15.40 16.95 -8.94
N LEU A 12 -15.35 15.62 -8.82
CA LEU A 12 -16.54 14.76 -8.89
C LEU A 12 -17.25 14.79 -7.53
N SER A 13 -18.27 15.62 -7.42
CA SER A 13 -19.17 15.69 -6.26
C SER A 13 -20.17 14.54 -6.31
N LEU A 14 -20.08 13.57 -5.41
CA LEU A 14 -21.15 12.61 -5.16
C LEU A 14 -22.17 13.21 -4.16
N LEU A 15 -23.40 13.44 -4.63
CA LEU A 15 -24.54 13.76 -3.79
C LEU A 15 -25.14 12.48 -3.16
N GLY A 16 -25.26 12.55 -1.83
CA GLY A 16 -26.30 12.01 -0.94
C GLY A 16 -27.20 10.86 -1.38
N ALA A 17 -27.07 9.73 -0.68
CA ALA A 17 -28.20 8.90 -0.27
C ALA A 17 -28.41 9.08 1.24
N ALA A 18 -29.61 9.48 1.61
CA ALA A 18 -30.02 9.75 2.98
C ALA A 18 -30.47 8.47 3.71
N CYS A 19 -29.98 8.34 4.95
CA CYS A 19 -30.57 7.74 6.16
C CYS A 19 -31.54 6.54 6.02
N GLY A 20 -31.03 5.35 6.36
CA GLY A 20 -31.75 4.40 7.21
C GLY A 20 -31.12 4.47 8.61
N SER A 21 -31.90 4.86 9.61
CA SER A 21 -31.47 5.03 11.00
C SER A 21 -31.58 3.71 11.76
N ASP A 22 -30.46 3.07 12.07
CA ASP A 22 -30.38 2.08 13.15
C ASP A 22 -30.39 2.81 14.50
N PRO A 23 -31.35 2.52 15.41
CA PRO A 23 -31.40 3.13 16.72
C PRO A 23 -30.52 2.31 17.66
N GLY A 24 -29.24 2.65 17.77
CA GLY A 24 -28.37 1.80 18.61
C GLY A 24 -26.93 2.21 18.84
N PHE A 25 -26.50 3.44 18.54
CA PHE A 25 -25.28 3.98 19.14
C PHE A 25 -25.31 5.50 19.02
N GLU A 26 -25.82 6.19 20.03
CA GLU A 26 -25.43 7.58 20.21
C GLU A 26 -23.94 7.57 20.47
N GLY A 27 -23.14 7.81 19.43
CA GLY A 27 -21.70 7.94 19.53
C GLY A 27 -21.40 9.04 20.53
N ALA A 28 -21.11 8.66 21.77
CA ALA A 28 -20.43 9.53 22.70
C ALA A 28 -19.23 10.09 21.95
N LYS A 29 -19.14 11.42 21.82
CA LYS A 29 -17.93 12.04 21.28
C LYS A 29 -16.79 11.49 22.11
N ALA A 30 -15.87 10.78 21.46
CA ALA A 30 -14.69 10.26 22.12
C ALA A 30 -14.05 11.39 22.93
N PRO A 31 -13.65 11.12 24.19
CA PRO A 31 -13.00 12.14 25.00
C PRO A 31 -11.75 12.62 24.25
N ARG A 32 -11.62 13.93 24.07
CA ARG A 32 -10.39 14.52 23.54
C ARG A 32 -9.27 14.18 24.51
N VAL A 33 -8.28 13.45 24.02
CA VAL A 33 -7.05 13.20 24.75
C VAL A 33 -6.19 14.45 24.62
N GLU A 34 -5.56 14.86 25.71
CA GLU A 34 -4.60 15.96 25.71
C GLU A 34 -3.38 15.52 26.52
N ALA A 35 -2.21 16.05 26.17
CA ALA A 35 -0.98 15.73 26.89
C ALA A 35 -1.06 16.20 28.34
N ALA A 36 -0.70 15.32 29.29
CA ALA A 36 -0.71 15.66 30.70
C ALA A 36 0.60 16.32 31.12
N ARG A 37 0.56 17.25 32.07
CA ARG A 37 1.77 17.77 32.72
C ARG A 37 2.04 17.01 34.01
N ASN A 38 3.23 16.45 34.11
CA ASN A 38 3.72 15.80 35.32
C ASN A 38 4.12 16.82 36.39
N ALA A 39 4.23 16.37 37.64
CA ALA A 39 4.59 17.22 38.77
C ALA A 39 6.01 17.84 38.66
N ASP A 40 6.89 17.20 37.89
CA ASP A 40 8.24 17.68 37.59
C ASP A 40 8.28 18.69 36.41
N GLY A 41 7.12 19.02 35.84
CA GLY A 41 6.98 19.94 34.70
C GLY A 41 7.18 19.28 33.33
N SER A 42 7.52 17.98 33.28
CA SER A 42 7.57 17.23 32.02
C SER A 42 6.18 17.02 31.43
N ILE A 43 6.11 16.83 30.12
CA ILE A 43 4.86 16.54 29.40
C ILE A 43 4.81 15.03 29.15
N ASP A 44 3.71 14.41 29.54
CA ASP A 44 3.33 13.07 29.12
C ASP A 44 2.56 13.16 27.80
N ASP A 45 3.30 12.99 26.72
CA ASP A 45 2.83 12.96 25.33
C ASP A 45 2.43 11.56 24.87
N ARG A 46 2.35 10.59 25.79
CA ARG A 46 2.13 9.16 25.51
C ARG A 46 3.05 8.61 24.42
N SER A 47 4.33 8.99 24.44
CA SER A 47 5.33 8.48 23.51
C SER A 47 5.28 6.95 23.40
N MET A 48 5.25 6.47 22.16
CA MET A 48 5.20 5.04 21.83
C MET A 48 6.58 4.49 21.44
N CYS A 49 7.58 5.36 21.32
CA CYS A 49 8.97 4.99 21.11
C CYS A 49 9.69 4.70 22.43
N ASP A 50 10.43 3.58 22.49
CA ASP A 50 11.27 3.22 23.65
C ASP A 50 12.66 3.88 23.55
N TRP A 51 12.80 5.08 24.14
CA TRP A 51 14.05 5.86 24.10
C TRP A 51 14.48 6.46 25.45
N LYS A 52 13.53 6.72 26.36
CA LYS A 52 13.81 7.40 27.63
C LYS A 52 14.77 6.54 28.47
N GLY A 53 15.88 7.14 28.93
CA GLY A 53 16.86 6.47 29.79
C GLY A 53 17.85 5.54 29.07
N LYS A 54 17.86 5.50 27.74
CA LYS A 54 18.81 4.68 26.98
C LYS A 54 19.95 5.52 26.41
N GLU A 55 21.19 5.17 26.75
CA GLU A 55 22.40 5.85 26.27
C GLU A 55 22.69 5.60 24.78
N ASP A 56 22.17 4.50 24.22
CA ASP A 56 22.31 4.14 22.81
C ASP A 56 21.25 4.80 21.90
N ARG A 57 20.42 5.70 22.45
CA ARG A 57 19.35 6.39 21.73
C ARG A 57 19.60 7.89 21.68
N GLU A 58 19.33 8.45 20.51
CA GLU A 58 19.27 9.89 20.31
C GLU A 58 17.89 10.27 19.77
N THR A 59 17.37 11.42 20.22
CA THR A 59 16.07 11.92 19.76
C THR A 59 16.21 13.24 19.03
N SER A 60 15.33 13.46 18.05
CA SER A 60 15.21 14.72 17.33
C SER A 60 13.74 15.06 17.17
N GLU A 61 13.36 16.24 17.63
CA GLU A 61 12.01 16.77 17.49
C GLU A 61 11.99 17.89 16.44
N THR A 62 11.01 17.82 15.55
CA THR A 62 10.86 18.79 14.45
C THR A 62 9.39 19.15 14.28
N ALA A 63 9.13 20.42 13.95
CA ALA A 63 7.82 20.84 13.48
C ALA A 63 7.60 20.35 12.04
N GLY A 64 6.54 19.58 11.84
CA GLY A 64 6.06 19.18 10.52
C GLY A 64 5.28 20.31 9.83
N PRO A 65 4.82 20.10 8.59
CA PRO A 65 4.00 21.08 7.89
C PRO A 65 2.77 21.48 8.69
N GLY A 66 2.54 22.78 8.88
CA GLY A 66 1.41 23.32 9.64
C GLY A 66 1.60 23.38 11.16
N ALA A 67 2.66 22.77 11.70
CA ALA A 67 2.94 22.79 13.13
C ALA A 67 3.78 24.02 13.51
N ILE A 68 3.39 24.72 14.57
CA ILE A 68 4.20 25.79 15.18
C ILE A 68 5.21 25.19 16.17
N GLN A 69 4.77 24.18 16.92
CA GLN A 69 5.58 23.44 17.89
C GLN A 69 6.05 22.11 17.30
N PRO A 70 7.13 21.50 17.84
CA PRO A 70 7.56 20.18 17.41
C PRO A 70 6.48 19.12 17.66
N ASN A 71 6.00 18.50 16.59
CA ASN A 71 4.98 17.45 16.64
C ASN A 71 5.52 16.08 16.18
N VAL A 72 6.65 16.06 15.45
CA VAL A 72 7.31 14.84 14.99
C VAL A 72 8.54 14.56 15.84
N ARG A 73 8.61 13.37 16.46
CA ARG A 73 9.82 12.86 17.12
C ARG A 73 10.43 11.71 16.30
N ARG A 74 11.75 11.75 16.12
CA ARG A 74 12.54 10.65 15.55
C ARG A 74 13.50 10.14 16.61
N VAL A 75 13.56 8.83 16.76
CA VAL A 75 14.50 8.13 17.64
C VAL A 75 15.48 7.35 16.79
N TRP A 76 16.74 7.65 16.98
CA TRP A 76 17.87 6.99 16.33
C TRP A 76 18.56 6.07 17.33
N GLN A 77 18.97 4.90 16.87
CA GLN A 77 19.91 4.04 17.57
C GLN A 77 21.32 4.31 17.06
N ILE A 78 22.26 4.46 17.98
CA ILE A 78 23.68 4.47 17.63
C ILE A 78 24.11 3.00 17.46
N VAL A 79 24.44 2.62 16.23
CA VAL A 79 24.92 1.26 15.91
C VAL A 79 26.39 1.32 15.47
N GLY A 80 27.14 0.25 15.73
CA GLY A 80 28.59 0.19 15.49
C GLY A 80 29.45 0.63 16.68
N THR A 81 30.77 0.58 16.52
CA THR A 81 31.75 0.89 17.57
C THR A 81 32.87 1.77 17.03
N GLY A 82 33.39 2.69 17.86
CA GLY A 82 34.50 3.56 17.48
C GLY A 82 34.13 4.52 16.36
N ASP A 83 34.87 4.43 15.25
CA ASP A 83 34.74 5.30 14.07
C ASP A 83 33.59 4.85 13.13
N ASP A 84 33.13 3.60 13.24
CA ASP A 84 32.03 3.05 12.42
C ASP A 84 30.64 3.33 13.03
N ARG A 85 30.56 4.23 14.02
CA ARG A 85 29.29 4.59 14.65
C ARG A 85 28.41 5.34 13.65
N GLN A 86 27.21 4.80 13.44
CA GLN A 86 26.19 5.42 12.59
C GLN A 86 24.84 5.45 13.30
N ARG A 87 23.98 6.36 12.85
CA ARG A 87 22.61 6.51 13.36
C ARG A 87 21.67 5.71 12.48
N ALA A 88 21.00 4.72 13.06
CA ALA A 88 19.90 4.00 12.41
C ALA A 88 18.56 4.52 12.96
N LEU A 89 17.66 4.98 12.09
CA LEU A 89 16.32 5.41 12.53
C LEU A 89 15.57 4.16 12.98
N VAL A 90 15.12 4.12 14.24
CA VAL A 90 14.41 2.94 14.79
C VAL A 90 12.95 3.21 15.07
N CYS A 91 12.59 4.47 15.34
CA CYS A 91 11.22 4.85 15.66
C CYS A 91 10.93 6.29 15.24
N ARG A 92 9.74 6.52 14.71
CA ARG A 92 9.21 7.84 14.39
C ARG A 92 7.80 7.92 14.92
N GLU A 93 7.50 8.96 15.68
CA GLU A 93 6.16 9.22 16.19
C GLU A 93 5.72 10.64 15.84
N ILE A 94 4.41 10.82 15.67
CA ILE A 94 3.80 12.04 15.13
C ILE A 94 2.53 12.34 15.92
N ASP A 95 2.45 13.56 16.40
CA ASP A 95 1.20 14.22 16.79
C ASP A 95 0.62 14.88 15.53
N THR A 96 -0.53 14.39 15.06
CA THR A 96 -1.17 14.79 13.80
C THR A 96 -2.29 15.79 14.00
N ASN A 97 -2.91 15.85 15.19
CA ASN A 97 -3.99 16.77 15.52
C ASN A 97 -3.54 17.98 16.39
N PHE A 98 -2.29 17.99 16.84
CA PHE A 98 -1.61 19.00 17.65
C PHE A 98 -2.13 19.14 19.10
N ASP A 99 -2.66 18.07 19.70
CA ASP A 99 -3.09 18.03 21.10
C ASP A 99 -1.95 17.71 22.10
N GLY A 100 -0.75 17.48 21.58
CA GLY A 100 0.44 17.15 22.35
C GLY A 100 0.65 15.65 22.60
N VAL A 101 -0.30 14.81 22.21
CA VAL A 101 -0.20 13.34 22.28
C VAL A 101 0.25 12.79 20.92
N LYS A 102 1.03 11.71 20.94
CA LYS A 102 1.44 11.04 19.70
C LYS A 102 0.31 10.15 19.18
N ASP A 103 -0.10 10.39 17.94
CA ASP A 103 -1.17 9.65 17.27
C ASP A 103 -0.63 8.47 16.47
N VAL A 104 0.50 8.68 15.77
CA VAL A 104 1.08 7.69 14.86
C VAL A 104 2.48 7.33 15.32
N VAL A 105 2.81 6.05 15.37
CA VAL A 105 4.18 5.55 15.56
C VAL A 105 4.55 4.57 14.47
N ARG A 106 5.74 4.71 13.90
CA ARG A 106 6.35 3.76 12.96
C ARG A 106 7.70 3.31 13.46
N LYS A 107 7.91 2.00 13.47
CA LYS A 107 9.16 1.32 13.86
C LYS A 107 9.89 0.82 12.62
N TYR A 108 11.22 0.85 12.66
CA TYR A 108 12.10 0.55 11.54
C TYR A 108 13.21 -0.42 11.98
N ASN A 109 13.77 -1.17 11.02
CA ASN A 109 14.99 -1.95 11.25
C ASN A 109 16.26 -1.10 11.07
N ASP A 110 17.40 -1.72 11.33
CA ASP A 110 18.74 -1.13 11.16
C ASP A 110 19.05 -0.67 9.72
N LYS A 111 18.40 -1.28 8.73
CA LYS A 111 18.48 -0.89 7.30
C LYS A 111 17.54 0.27 6.93
N GLY A 112 16.72 0.75 7.85
CA GLY A 112 15.73 1.81 7.62
C GLY A 112 14.44 1.34 6.93
N GLU A 113 14.21 0.03 6.84
CA GLU A 113 12.96 -0.53 6.32
C GLU A 113 11.88 -0.47 7.42
N SER A 114 10.66 -0.06 7.04
CA SER A 114 9.51 -0.10 7.96
C SER A 114 9.24 -1.53 8.42
N LEU A 115 8.93 -1.70 9.70
CA LEU A 115 8.54 -2.98 10.31
C LEU A 115 7.07 -2.97 10.71
N HIS A 116 6.67 -1.94 11.46
CA HIS A 116 5.34 -1.83 12.05
C HIS A 116 4.93 -0.37 12.17
N GLU A 117 3.65 -0.08 11.98
CA GLU A 117 3.05 1.21 12.31
C GLU A 117 1.75 1.01 13.07
N GLU A 118 1.53 1.85 14.06
CA GLU A 118 0.34 1.88 14.92
C GLU A 118 -0.19 3.32 14.83
N SER A 119 -1.51 3.48 14.65
CA SER A 119 -2.13 4.81 14.64
C SER A 119 -3.46 4.85 15.36
N ASP A 120 -3.66 5.91 16.13
CA ASP A 120 -4.94 6.41 16.58
C ASP A 120 -5.44 7.43 15.53
N SER A 121 -6.36 7.02 14.66
CA SER A 121 -6.86 7.86 13.57
C SER A 121 -8.05 8.74 13.97
N ASN A 122 -8.67 8.42 15.11
CA ASN A 122 -9.88 9.06 15.58
C ASN A 122 -9.65 9.98 16.81
N TYR A 123 -8.44 9.94 17.38
CA TYR A 123 -7.93 10.73 18.50
C TYR A 123 -8.64 10.47 19.85
N ASP A 124 -9.02 9.22 20.09
CA ASP A 124 -9.65 8.78 21.35
C ASP A 124 -8.64 8.23 22.38
N GLY A 125 -7.37 8.15 22.00
CA GLY A 125 -6.27 7.64 22.81
C GLY A 125 -6.06 6.14 22.71
N ARG A 126 -6.76 5.44 21.83
CA ARG A 126 -6.60 4.02 21.54
C ARG A 126 -6.17 3.85 20.09
N ILE A 127 -5.27 2.90 19.86
CA ILE A 127 -4.86 2.56 18.50
C ILE A 127 -6.04 1.85 17.83
N ASP A 128 -6.38 2.30 16.62
CA ASP A 128 -7.43 1.71 15.80
C ASP A 128 -6.88 1.04 14.52
N THR A 129 -5.61 1.30 14.18
CA THR A 129 -5.03 0.80 12.93
C THR A 129 -3.60 0.31 13.16
N TRP A 130 -3.30 -0.88 12.65
CA TRP A 130 -1.98 -1.51 12.72
C TRP A 130 -1.52 -1.94 11.33
N LEU A 131 -0.35 -1.46 10.91
CA LEU A 131 0.29 -1.84 9.66
C LEU A 131 1.51 -2.71 9.97
N THR A 132 1.64 -3.83 9.25
CA THR A 132 2.84 -4.68 9.30
C THR A 132 3.50 -4.72 7.93
N PHE A 133 4.81 -4.57 7.93
CA PHE A 133 5.64 -4.52 6.72
C PHE A 133 6.59 -5.72 6.69
N ALA A 134 6.76 -6.32 5.51
CA ALA A 134 7.73 -7.38 5.26
C ALA A 134 8.68 -6.94 4.14
N GLY A 135 9.99 -6.85 4.44
CA GLY A 135 11.00 -6.34 3.50
C GLY A 135 10.67 -4.92 3.00
N GLY A 136 10.22 -4.05 3.91
CA GLY A 136 9.83 -2.67 3.61
C GLY A 136 8.53 -2.50 2.82
N ARG A 137 7.82 -3.58 2.47
CA ARG A 137 6.54 -3.54 1.75
C ARG A 137 5.37 -3.87 2.66
N LEU A 138 4.23 -3.23 2.44
CA LEU A 138 3.01 -3.51 3.21
C LEU A 138 2.61 -4.98 3.04
N ALA A 139 2.46 -5.69 4.16
CA ALA A 139 2.12 -7.11 4.20
C ALA A 139 0.75 -7.34 4.86
N GLU A 140 0.44 -6.60 5.91
CA GLU A 140 -0.83 -6.72 6.64
C GLU A 140 -1.30 -5.35 7.14
N VAL A 141 -2.61 -5.13 7.14
CA VAL A 141 -3.30 -4.02 7.80
C VAL A 141 -4.36 -4.62 8.71
N LYS A 142 -4.43 -4.18 9.96
CA LYS A 142 -5.51 -4.49 10.89
C LYS A 142 -6.22 -3.19 11.23
N VAL A 143 -7.55 -3.20 11.29
CA VAL A 143 -8.37 -2.03 11.61
C VAL A 143 -9.42 -2.45 12.64
N ASP A 144 -9.60 -1.61 13.64
CA ASP A 144 -10.72 -1.62 14.58
C ASP A 144 -11.74 -0.60 14.08
N THR A 145 -12.88 -1.06 13.56
CA THR A 145 -13.92 -0.18 13.02
C THR A 145 -15.01 0.18 14.02
N ASP A 146 -15.14 -0.57 15.11
CA ASP A 146 -16.18 -0.39 16.13
C ASP A 146 -15.69 0.24 17.45
N ARG A 147 -14.38 0.41 17.59
CA ARG A 147 -13.66 1.10 18.67
C ARG A 147 -13.72 0.36 20.01
N ASP A 148 -13.77 -0.96 19.97
CA ASP A 148 -13.68 -1.78 21.17
C ASP A 148 -12.21 -2.00 21.65
N GLY A 149 -11.24 -1.58 20.83
CA GLY A 149 -9.81 -1.73 21.06
C GLY A 149 -9.19 -3.00 20.46
N ASN A 150 -9.99 -3.81 19.75
CA ASN A 150 -9.57 -4.99 19.03
C ASN A 150 -9.82 -4.80 17.53
N PRO A 151 -8.92 -5.28 16.66
CA PRO A 151 -9.18 -5.23 15.23
C PRO A 151 -10.32 -6.18 14.84
N ASP A 152 -11.21 -5.70 13.97
CA ASP A 152 -12.32 -6.46 13.37
C ASP A 152 -12.11 -6.68 11.85
N GLU A 153 -11.13 -6.01 11.23
CA GLU A 153 -10.82 -6.14 9.81
C GLU A 153 -9.32 -6.38 9.59
N TRP A 154 -8.97 -7.43 8.86
CA TRP A 154 -7.58 -7.78 8.50
C TRP A 154 -7.40 -7.84 6.99
N LYS A 155 -6.51 -7.02 6.44
CA LYS A 155 -6.15 -7.00 5.01
C LYS A 155 -4.75 -7.54 4.82
N TYR A 156 -4.59 -8.49 3.89
CA TYR A 156 -3.30 -9.08 3.54
C TYR A 156 -2.90 -8.68 2.14
N TYR A 157 -1.63 -8.32 1.99
CA TYR A 157 -1.05 -7.85 0.75
C TYR A 157 0.06 -8.78 0.27
N SER A 158 0.08 -9.07 -1.02
CA SER A 158 1.13 -9.86 -1.68
C SER A 158 1.59 -9.14 -2.94
N GLY A 159 2.90 -8.94 -3.09
CA GLY A 159 3.46 -8.18 -4.22
C GLY A 159 2.92 -6.75 -4.34
N GLY A 160 2.53 -6.13 -3.22
CA GLY A 160 1.94 -4.78 -3.18
C GLY A 160 0.47 -4.71 -3.61
N LYS A 161 -0.19 -5.85 -3.83
CA LYS A 161 -1.62 -5.92 -4.17
C LYS A 161 -2.41 -6.58 -3.05
N LEU A 162 -3.64 -6.16 -2.84
CA LEU A 162 -4.57 -6.80 -1.92
C LEU A 162 -4.81 -8.25 -2.38
N ALA A 163 -4.60 -9.20 -1.48
CA ALA A 163 -4.72 -10.63 -1.73
C ALA A 163 -5.85 -11.26 -0.92
N ARG A 164 -6.11 -10.79 0.30
CA ARG A 164 -7.17 -11.31 1.16
C ARG A 164 -7.66 -10.25 2.13
N ILE A 165 -8.96 -10.26 2.43
CA ILE A 165 -9.53 -9.58 3.59
C ILE A 165 -10.18 -10.64 4.50
N LYS A 166 -10.08 -10.46 5.81
CA LYS A 166 -10.91 -11.12 6.81
C LYS A 166 -11.69 -10.06 7.56
N ARG A 167 -12.93 -10.33 7.93
CA ARG A 167 -13.75 -9.46 8.77
C ARG A 167 -14.41 -10.29 9.85
N ASP A 168 -14.52 -9.70 11.03
CA ASP A 168 -15.44 -10.09 12.09
C ASP A 168 -16.67 -9.16 12.01
N THR A 169 -17.78 -9.68 11.51
CA THR A 169 -19.02 -8.91 11.35
C THR A 169 -19.98 -9.05 12.52
N ASN A 170 -19.77 -10.04 13.39
CA ASN A 170 -20.63 -10.33 14.54
C ASN A 170 -20.04 -9.81 15.88
N ARG A 171 -18.77 -9.36 15.87
CA ARG A 171 -18.00 -8.78 16.98
C ARG A 171 -17.78 -9.75 18.13
N ASP A 172 -17.52 -11.01 17.82
CA ASP A 172 -17.15 -12.03 18.81
C ASP A 172 -15.62 -12.18 18.99
N GLY A 173 -14.84 -11.38 18.25
CA GLY A 173 -13.38 -11.39 18.24
C GLY A 173 -12.79 -12.37 17.22
N LYS A 174 -13.62 -13.02 16.41
CA LYS A 174 -13.21 -14.00 15.41
C LYS A 174 -13.73 -13.60 14.03
N PRO A 175 -12.92 -13.77 12.99
CA PRO A 175 -13.41 -13.52 11.63
C PRO A 175 -14.50 -14.53 11.24
N ASP A 176 -15.56 -14.04 10.61
CA ASP A 176 -16.67 -14.81 10.04
C ASP A 176 -16.82 -14.61 8.52
N VAL A 177 -16.09 -13.64 7.94
CA VAL A 177 -16.06 -13.38 6.50
C VAL A 177 -14.63 -13.37 5.94
N TRP A 178 -14.44 -14.01 4.79
CA TRP A 178 -13.17 -14.08 4.06
C TRP A 178 -13.36 -13.65 2.61
N GLU A 179 -12.62 -12.64 2.18
CA GLU A 179 -12.60 -12.20 0.80
C GLU A 179 -11.24 -12.54 0.18
N ILE A 180 -11.23 -13.22 -0.96
CA ILE A 180 -10.00 -13.55 -1.69
C ILE A 180 -9.92 -12.70 -2.95
N TYR A 181 -8.78 -12.05 -3.14
CA TYR A 181 -8.54 -11.14 -4.25
C TYR A 181 -7.48 -11.70 -5.19
N ARG A 182 -7.73 -11.59 -6.50
CA ARG A 182 -6.77 -11.88 -7.56
C ARG A 182 -6.55 -10.63 -8.39
N MET A 183 -5.29 -10.20 -8.52
CA MET A 183 -4.91 -8.99 -9.26
C MET A 183 -5.67 -7.72 -8.81
N GLY A 184 -6.01 -7.61 -7.52
CA GLY A 184 -6.74 -6.48 -6.95
C GLY A 184 -8.25 -6.50 -7.18
N ARG A 185 -8.81 -7.62 -7.66
CA ARG A 185 -10.25 -7.83 -7.83
C ARG A 185 -10.73 -8.98 -6.94
N LEU A 186 -11.92 -8.84 -6.34
CA LEU A 186 -12.54 -9.88 -5.52
C LEU A 186 -12.86 -11.10 -6.39
N GLU A 187 -12.25 -12.25 -6.12
CA GLU A 187 -12.45 -13.51 -6.85
C GLU A 187 -13.56 -14.35 -6.21
N ARG A 188 -13.57 -14.42 -4.87
CA ARG A 188 -14.57 -15.15 -4.10
C ARG A 188 -14.70 -14.59 -2.70
N MET A 189 -15.88 -14.76 -2.12
CA MET A 189 -16.19 -14.43 -0.73
C MET A 189 -16.63 -15.70 0.00
N GLY A 190 -16.14 -15.87 1.21
CA GLY A 190 -16.40 -16.98 2.10
C GLY A 190 -17.09 -16.50 3.36
N VAL A 191 -18.07 -17.26 3.86
CA VAL A 191 -18.74 -16.99 5.14
C VAL A 191 -18.69 -18.24 6.01
N ASP A 192 -18.33 -18.06 7.28
CA ASP A 192 -18.48 -19.02 8.38
C ASP A 192 -19.82 -18.74 9.07
N VAL A 193 -20.69 -19.74 9.12
CA VAL A 193 -22.06 -19.62 9.65
C VAL A 193 -22.18 -20.26 11.03
N ASP A 194 -21.32 -21.23 11.35
CA ASP A 194 -21.38 -21.96 12.61
C ASP A 194 -20.35 -21.51 13.66
N GLY A 195 -19.42 -20.62 13.29
CA GLY A 195 -18.46 -19.97 14.16
C GLY A 195 -17.27 -20.87 14.53
N ASP A 196 -16.96 -21.88 13.71
CA ASP A 196 -15.83 -22.80 13.93
C ASP A 196 -14.47 -22.28 13.39
N GLU A 197 -14.44 -21.02 12.91
CA GLU A 197 -13.33 -20.33 12.27
C GLU A 197 -12.93 -20.93 10.90
N ARG A 198 -13.85 -21.66 10.26
CA ARG A 198 -13.68 -22.22 8.92
C ARG A 198 -14.82 -21.78 8.03
N VAL A 199 -14.49 -21.56 6.76
CA VAL A 199 -15.49 -21.13 5.79
C VAL A 199 -16.41 -22.28 5.41
N ASP A 200 -17.70 -22.12 5.69
CA ASP A 200 -18.76 -23.05 5.31
C ASP A 200 -19.17 -22.89 3.84
N ARG A 201 -19.33 -21.64 3.40
CA ARG A 201 -19.83 -21.31 2.06
C ARG A 201 -18.89 -20.38 1.32
N TRP A 202 -18.53 -20.75 0.09
CA TRP A 202 -17.80 -19.88 -0.85
C TRP A 202 -18.70 -19.42 -2.00
N ASP A 203 -19.00 -18.14 -2.04
CA ASP A 203 -19.69 -17.48 -3.15
C ASP A 203 -18.65 -16.99 -4.17
N HIS A 204 -18.61 -17.62 -5.34
CA HIS A 204 -17.70 -17.28 -6.44
C HIS A 204 -18.39 -16.34 -7.43
N ASP A 205 -17.74 -15.25 -7.83
CA ASP A 205 -18.23 -14.42 -8.93
C ASP A 205 -17.93 -15.10 -10.28
N ASN A 206 -18.85 -15.99 -10.70
CA ASN A 206 -18.76 -16.73 -11.96
C ASN A 206 -18.70 -15.81 -13.19
N GLU A 207 -19.23 -14.60 -13.12
CA GLU A 207 -19.23 -13.66 -14.23
C GLU A 207 -17.90 -12.92 -14.35
N LEU A 208 -17.30 -12.53 -13.21
CA LEU A 208 -15.95 -12.01 -13.21
C LEU A 208 -14.94 -13.05 -13.69
N LYS A 209 -15.06 -14.31 -13.26
CA LYS A 209 -14.18 -15.38 -13.72
C LYS A 209 -14.17 -15.47 -15.25
N ARG A 210 -15.36 -15.53 -15.87
CA ARG A 210 -15.49 -15.55 -17.34
C ARG A 210 -14.85 -14.33 -18.00
N ARG A 211 -15.09 -13.12 -17.47
CA ARG A 211 -14.48 -11.89 -18.02
C ARG A 211 -12.96 -11.89 -17.94
N LEU A 212 -12.37 -12.37 -16.84
CA LEU A 212 -10.92 -12.44 -16.68
C LEU A 212 -10.29 -13.45 -17.67
N GLU A 213 -10.91 -14.62 -17.82
CA GLU A 213 -10.48 -15.63 -18.78
C GLU A 213 -10.59 -15.12 -20.23
N ASP A 214 -11.64 -14.35 -20.54
CA ASP A 214 -11.81 -13.70 -21.84
C ASP A 214 -10.77 -12.60 -22.11
N ASP A 215 -10.45 -11.78 -21.11
CA ASP A 215 -9.43 -10.73 -21.21
C ASP A 215 -8.02 -11.32 -21.36
N GLU A 216 -7.71 -12.41 -20.66
CA GLU A 216 -6.43 -13.12 -20.78
C GLU A 216 -6.29 -13.76 -22.16
N ARG A 217 -7.32 -14.46 -22.64
CA ARG A 217 -7.34 -15.04 -23.98
C ARG A 217 -7.15 -13.99 -25.06
N LYS A 218 -7.83 -12.83 -24.97
CA LYS A 218 -7.64 -11.72 -25.90
C LYS A 218 -6.21 -11.21 -25.90
N LYS A 219 -5.58 -11.06 -24.73
CA LYS A 219 -4.17 -10.63 -24.64
C LYS A 219 -3.21 -11.66 -25.26
N GLU A 220 -3.47 -12.94 -25.08
CA GLU A 220 -2.68 -14.01 -25.72
C GLU A 220 -2.87 -14.03 -27.24
N GLU A 221 -4.10 -13.88 -27.72
CA GLU A 221 -4.43 -13.75 -29.15
C GLU A 221 -3.77 -12.51 -29.78
N GLU A 222 -3.82 -11.36 -29.09
CA GLU A 222 -3.16 -10.13 -29.53
C GLU A 222 -1.63 -10.29 -29.53
N ALA A 223 -1.05 -10.92 -28.51
CA ALA A 223 0.39 -11.17 -28.43
C ALA A 223 0.86 -12.14 -29.53
N THR A 224 0.11 -13.21 -29.79
CA THR A 224 0.41 -14.16 -30.87
C THR A 224 0.24 -13.53 -32.25
N ALA A 225 -0.81 -12.73 -32.46
CA ALA A 225 -0.98 -11.97 -33.71
C ALA A 225 0.13 -10.95 -33.92
N ALA A 226 0.54 -10.22 -32.87
CA ALA A 226 1.65 -9.28 -32.93
C ALA A 226 2.98 -9.98 -33.23
N ALA A 227 3.24 -11.14 -32.62
CA ALA A 227 4.42 -11.95 -32.88
C ALA A 227 4.44 -12.50 -34.32
N ALA A 228 3.31 -13.00 -34.81
CA ALA A 228 3.17 -13.47 -36.18
C ALA A 228 3.36 -12.34 -37.20
N LYS A 229 2.78 -11.16 -36.94
CA LYS A 229 2.97 -9.97 -37.78
C LYS A 229 4.43 -9.55 -37.83
N LYS A 230 5.11 -9.50 -36.68
CA LYS A 230 6.53 -9.19 -36.60
C LYS A 230 7.37 -10.21 -37.37
N ALA A 231 7.10 -11.51 -37.21
CA ALA A 231 7.81 -12.56 -37.94
C ALA A 231 7.63 -12.44 -39.47
N ALA A 232 6.42 -12.11 -39.93
CA ALA A 232 6.15 -11.87 -41.34
C ALA A 232 6.87 -10.61 -41.89
N GLU A 233 6.93 -9.54 -41.09
CA GLU A 233 7.69 -8.33 -41.44
C GLU A 233 9.20 -8.61 -41.52
N ASP A 234 9.75 -9.34 -40.55
CA ASP A 234 11.16 -9.76 -40.51
C ASP A 234 11.50 -10.65 -41.71
N GLN A 235 10.60 -11.59 -42.06
CA GLN A 235 10.77 -12.45 -43.22
C GLN A 235 10.71 -11.67 -44.54
N ALA A 236 9.73 -10.77 -44.70
CA ALA A 236 9.64 -9.91 -45.88
C ALA A 236 10.86 -8.97 -46.03
N ALA A 237 11.44 -8.52 -44.92
CA ALA A 237 12.67 -7.75 -44.93
C ALA A 237 13.87 -8.60 -45.35
N ALA A 238 13.96 -9.85 -44.87
CA ALA A 238 15.00 -10.80 -45.28
C ALA A 238 14.88 -11.17 -46.76
N ASP A 239 13.67 -11.41 -47.27
CA ASP A 239 13.43 -11.72 -48.68
C ASP A 239 13.85 -10.57 -49.59
N LYS A 240 13.48 -9.33 -49.24
CA LYS A 240 13.93 -8.12 -49.97
C LYS A 240 15.45 -7.93 -49.92
N ALA A 241 16.09 -8.25 -48.80
CA ALA A 241 17.54 -8.17 -48.69
C ALA A 241 18.22 -9.22 -49.58
N ASN A 242 17.67 -10.43 -49.68
CA ASN A 242 18.18 -11.48 -50.57
C ASN A 242 17.98 -11.10 -52.04
N GLU A 243 16.82 -10.57 -52.43
CA GLU A 243 16.57 -10.08 -53.80
C GLU A 243 17.54 -8.95 -54.21
N ALA A 244 17.87 -8.04 -53.29
CA ALA A 244 18.83 -6.97 -53.55
C ALA A 244 20.28 -7.47 -53.70
N VAL A 245 20.63 -8.61 -53.09
CA VAL A 245 21.94 -9.24 -53.24
C VAL A 245 22.04 -9.95 -54.59
N ASP A 246 20.99 -10.62 -55.04
CA ASP A 246 20.96 -11.32 -56.33
C ASP A 246 20.99 -10.37 -57.55
N ASP A 247 20.36 -9.19 -57.47
CA ASP A 247 20.41 -8.16 -58.54
C ASP A 247 21.80 -7.50 -58.67
N SER A 248 22.60 -7.52 -57.58
CA SER A 248 23.98 -7.03 -57.59
C SER A 248 25.01 -8.06 -58.09
N GLY A 249 24.59 -9.31 -58.33
CA GLY A 249 25.45 -10.43 -58.72
C GLY A 249 25.67 -10.62 -60.23
N SER A 250 24.97 -9.89 -61.10
CA SER A 250 25.12 -10.02 -62.56
C SER A 250 26.07 -8.96 -63.15
N ALA A 251 27.27 -8.83 -62.58
CA ALA A 251 28.40 -8.20 -63.26
C ALA A 251 29.06 -9.25 -64.16
N ALA A 252 28.60 -9.35 -65.40
CA ALA A 252 29.20 -10.20 -66.43
C ALA A 252 30.71 -9.88 -66.58
N PRO A 253 31.61 -10.88 -66.60
CA PRO A 253 33.01 -10.63 -66.89
C PRO A 253 33.15 -10.19 -68.35
N SER A 254 33.74 -9.02 -68.57
CA SER A 254 34.08 -8.51 -69.90
C SER A 254 35.07 -9.46 -70.57
N SER A 255 34.60 -10.29 -71.52
CA SER A 255 35.48 -11.12 -72.32
C SER A 255 36.15 -10.29 -73.41
N ASP A 256 37.45 -10.11 -73.23
CA ASP A 256 38.39 -9.49 -74.14
C ASP A 256 38.40 -10.15 -75.54
N LYS A 257 38.59 -9.31 -76.55
CA LYS A 257 38.78 -9.66 -77.96
C LYS A 257 39.95 -10.65 -78.15
N LYS A 258 39.75 -11.69 -78.96
CA LYS A 258 40.74 -12.06 -79.99
C LYS A 258 40.23 -13.05 -81.05
N LYS A 259 40.35 -12.57 -82.30
CA LYS A 259 40.50 -13.24 -83.60
C LYS A 259 39.38 -14.11 -84.12
#